data_AF-A0A3M8H9K3-F1
#
_entry.id   AF-A0A3M8H9K3-F1
#
_cell.length_a   1.000
_cell.length_b   1.000
_cell.length_c   1.000
_cell.angle_alpha   90.00
_cell.angle_beta   90.00
_cell.angle_gamma   90.00
#
_symmetry.space_group_name_H-M   'P 1'
#
loop_
_entity.id
_entity.type
_entity.pdbx_description
1 polymer ?
#
loop_
_entity_poly.entity_id
_entity_poly.type
_entity_poly.pdbx_seq_one_letter_code
_entity_poly.pdbx_strand_id
1 'polypeptide(L)'
;MKFDLKRIGRLLITLSILSLLGCSDVNEKTAKIIEEKLSEKYNESFEVQYLGERWGTKSNDTVTTYVKALESDILFTAIMDKSKNIIENYPEMLLMNKFASVFNKVIEDQGLDASSWINSYTEQSFDITTDMTIDEYIEKSKTDYIFVEIVMKNGDRYYSRKIKKDCTTNLQSV
;
A
#
# COMPACT_ATOMS: atom_id res chain seq x y z
N MET A 1 8.51 4.08 -59.49
CA MET A 1 8.28 3.15 -58.35
C MET A 1 7.33 3.84 -57.38
N LYS A 2 6.04 3.49 -57.38
CA LYS A 2 5.04 4.11 -56.50
C LYS A 2 5.06 3.38 -55.15
N PHE A 3 5.53 4.05 -54.09
CA PHE A 3 5.42 3.53 -52.74
C PHE A 3 3.93 3.55 -52.33
N ASP A 4 3.37 2.37 -52.09
CA ASP A 4 1.97 2.19 -51.73
C ASP A 4 1.77 2.60 -50.26
N LEU A 5 1.40 3.87 -50.03
CA LEU A 5 1.14 4.45 -48.71
C LEU A 5 0.17 3.60 -47.86
N LYS A 6 -0.71 2.80 -48.48
CA LYS A 6 -1.66 1.93 -47.79
C LYS A 6 -0.99 0.76 -47.06
N ARG A 7 0.23 0.35 -47.45
CA ARG A 7 0.98 -0.73 -46.80
C ARG A 7 1.76 -0.23 -45.57
N ILE A 8 2.27 1.00 -45.63
CA ILE A 8 3.01 1.64 -44.53
C ILE A 8 2.06 2.07 -43.40
N GLY A 9 0.87 2.55 -43.73
CA GLY A 9 -0.14 2.95 -42.73
C GLY A 9 -0.64 1.80 -41.85
N ARG A 10 -0.72 0.56 -42.37
CA ARG A 10 -1.14 -0.62 -41.58
C ARG A 10 -0.08 -1.08 -40.58
N LEU A 11 1.20 -0.94 -40.91
CA LEU A 11 2.33 -1.30 -40.03
C LEU A 11 2.46 -0.37 -38.82
N LEU A 12 2.17 0.93 -39.01
CA LEU A 12 2.23 1.93 -37.93
C LEU A 12 1.12 1.72 -36.90
N ILE A 13 -0.11 1.38 -37.32
CA ILE A 13 -1.25 1.18 -36.41
C ILE A 13 -1.03 -0.07 -35.52
N THR A 14 -0.41 -1.13 -36.03
CA THR A 14 -0.13 -2.34 -35.25
C THR A 14 0.95 -2.15 -34.18
N LEU A 15 1.93 -1.25 -34.39
CA LEU A 15 2.94 -0.93 -33.37
C LEU A 15 2.37 -0.05 -32.24
N SER A 16 1.38 0.79 -32.52
CA SER A 16 0.74 1.66 -31.53
C SER A 16 -0.15 0.92 -30.52
N ILE A 17 -0.64 -0.28 -30.86
CA ILE A 17 -1.49 -1.07 -29.95
C ILE A 17 -0.65 -1.86 -28.93
N LEU A 18 0.59 -2.26 -29.28
CA LEU A 18 1.49 -2.91 -28.31
C LEU A 18 1.95 -1.96 -27.19
N SER A 19 2.07 -0.66 -27.46
CA SER A 19 2.43 0.33 -26.42
C SER A 19 1.33 0.57 -25.38
N LEU A 20 0.08 0.14 -25.63
CA LEU A 20 -1.04 0.27 -24.70
C LEU A 20 -1.20 -0.95 -23.76
N LEU A 21 -0.66 -2.12 -24.13
CA LEU A 21 -0.68 -3.34 -23.32
C LEU A 21 0.49 -3.43 -22.33
N GLY A 22 1.50 -2.56 -22.44
CA GLY A 22 2.70 -2.59 -21.60
C GLY A 22 2.51 -2.13 -20.15
N CYS A 23 1.36 -1.57 -19.78
CA CYS A 23 1.09 -1.06 -18.43
C CYS A 23 0.45 -2.09 -17.48
N SER A 24 -0.03 -3.25 -17.95
CA SER A 24 -0.67 -4.27 -17.10
C SER A 24 0.30 -5.33 -16.59
N ASP A 25 1.15 -5.87 -17.46
CA ASP A 25 1.90 -7.10 -17.15
C ASP A 25 3.06 -6.85 -16.17
N VAL A 26 3.71 -5.68 -16.28
CA VAL A 26 4.79 -5.30 -15.36
C VAL A 26 4.21 -5.09 -13.96
N ASN A 27 3.06 -4.43 -13.87
CA ASN A 27 2.36 -4.19 -12.62
C ASN A 27 1.91 -5.50 -11.97
N GLU A 28 1.28 -6.38 -12.74
CA GLU A 28 0.85 -7.69 -12.25
C GLU A 28 2.04 -8.53 -11.76
N LYS A 29 3.17 -8.52 -12.49
CA LYS A 29 4.39 -9.20 -12.05
C LYS A 29 4.97 -8.60 -10.77
N THR A 30 5.00 -7.28 -10.63
CA THR A 30 5.46 -6.61 -9.40
C THR A 30 4.57 -6.96 -8.22
N ALA A 31 3.25 -6.92 -8.39
CA ALA A 31 2.29 -7.30 -7.36
C ALA A 31 2.53 -8.74 -6.89
N LYS A 32 2.59 -9.70 -7.81
CA LYS A 32 2.84 -11.11 -7.50
C LYS A 32 4.15 -11.34 -6.75
N ILE A 33 5.24 -10.68 -7.15
CA ILE A 33 6.53 -10.79 -6.45
C ILE A 33 6.41 -10.32 -5.00
N ILE A 34 5.69 -9.22 -4.76
CA ILE A 34 5.49 -8.68 -3.42
C ILE A 34 4.63 -9.63 -2.59
N GLU A 35 3.50 -10.09 -3.13
CA GLU A 35 2.59 -11.04 -2.48
C GLU A 35 3.33 -12.33 -2.11
N GLU A 36 4.02 -12.98 -3.05
CA GLU A 36 4.76 -14.22 -2.83
C GLU A 36 5.83 -14.06 -1.74
N LYS A 37 6.63 -13.00 -1.78
CA LYS A 37 7.70 -12.78 -0.80
C LYS A 37 7.17 -12.48 0.59
N LEU A 38 6.08 -11.73 0.70
CA LEU A 38 5.45 -11.45 1.99
C LEU A 38 4.79 -12.71 2.55
N SER A 39 4.11 -13.48 1.70
CA SER A 39 3.52 -14.77 2.09
C SER A 39 4.58 -15.77 2.56
N GLU A 40 5.74 -15.83 1.91
CA GLU A 40 6.87 -16.65 2.35
C GLU A 40 7.43 -16.15 3.70
N LYS A 41 7.57 -14.83 3.87
CA LYS A 41 8.13 -14.24 5.10
C LYS A 41 7.23 -14.43 6.32
N TYR A 42 5.91 -14.32 6.15
CA TYR A 42 4.96 -14.26 7.26
C TYR A 42 4.03 -15.47 7.36
N ASN A 43 4.06 -16.38 6.38
CA ASN A 43 3.17 -17.54 6.31
C ASN A 43 1.67 -17.13 6.40
N GLU A 44 1.31 -16.08 5.66
CA GLU A 44 -0.01 -15.44 5.57
C GLU A 44 -0.31 -15.03 4.12
N SER A 45 -1.56 -14.75 3.77
CA SER A 45 -1.94 -14.32 2.42
C SER A 45 -1.98 -12.79 2.30
N PHE A 46 -1.41 -12.26 1.22
CA PHE A 46 -1.38 -10.81 0.96
C PHE A 46 -1.93 -10.48 -0.43
N GLU A 47 -2.54 -9.31 -0.57
CA GLU A 47 -3.04 -8.78 -1.84
C GLU A 47 -2.57 -7.33 -2.04
N VAL A 48 -1.89 -7.04 -3.14
CA VAL A 48 -1.54 -5.66 -3.50
C VAL A 48 -2.77 -4.92 -3.99
N GLN A 49 -3.22 -3.95 -3.20
CA GLN A 49 -4.37 -3.10 -3.52
C GLN A 49 -4.01 -1.97 -4.49
N TYR A 50 -2.77 -1.48 -4.41
CA TYR A 50 -2.31 -0.37 -5.22
C TYR A 50 -0.79 -0.38 -5.41
N LEU A 51 -0.36 -0.09 -6.64
CA LEU A 51 1.03 0.15 -7.00
C LEU A 51 1.24 1.67 -7.17
N GLY A 52 2.03 2.26 -6.28
CA GLY A 52 2.32 3.69 -6.23
C GLY A 52 3.47 4.12 -7.14
N GLU A 53 4.24 5.11 -6.68
CA GLU A 53 5.32 5.74 -7.47
C GLU A 53 6.26 4.69 -8.04
N ARG A 54 6.52 4.80 -9.36
CA ARG A 54 7.19 3.77 -10.15
C ARG A 54 8.65 4.09 -10.40
N TRP A 55 9.36 3.01 -10.71
CA TRP A 55 10.46 2.95 -11.69
C TRP A 55 10.35 4.02 -12.77
N GLY A 56 11.37 4.86 -12.93
CA GLY A 56 11.55 5.66 -14.14
C GLY A 56 11.09 7.12 -14.10
N THR A 57 10.72 7.67 -12.95
CA THR A 57 11.05 9.09 -12.71
C THR A 57 12.56 9.17 -12.48
N LYS A 58 13.24 10.22 -12.95
CA LYS A 58 14.72 10.32 -13.08
C LYS A 58 15.57 9.91 -11.85
N SER A 59 14.96 9.70 -10.68
CA SER A 59 15.61 9.41 -9.41
C SER A 59 14.96 8.28 -8.59
N ASN A 60 13.92 7.58 -9.07
CA ASN A 60 13.18 6.62 -8.23
C ASN A 60 13.56 5.16 -8.55
N ASP A 61 14.25 4.53 -7.58
CA ASP A 61 14.79 3.18 -7.67
C ASP A 61 13.92 2.13 -6.94
N THR A 62 12.76 2.54 -6.46
CA THR A 62 11.83 1.71 -5.71
C THR A 62 10.41 1.79 -6.26
N VAL A 63 9.57 0.84 -5.83
CA VAL A 63 8.11 0.90 -5.95
C VAL A 63 7.51 0.82 -4.57
N THR A 64 6.72 1.83 -4.23
CA THR A 64 5.87 1.83 -3.03
C THR A 64 4.52 1.22 -3.36
N THR A 65 4.04 0.28 -2.55
CA THR A 65 2.76 -0.39 -2.72
C THR A 65 1.94 -0.35 -1.45
N TYR A 66 0.62 -0.35 -1.60
CA TYR A 66 -0.31 -0.60 -0.49
C TYR A 66 -0.76 -2.05 -0.58
N VAL A 67 -0.52 -2.79 0.49
CA VAL A 67 -0.77 -4.23 0.58
C VAL A 67 -1.81 -4.48 1.66
N LYS A 68 -2.74 -5.38 1.38
CA LYS A 68 -3.74 -5.87 2.31
C LYS A 68 -3.30 -7.24 2.84
N ALA A 69 -3.22 -7.39 4.15
CA ALA A 69 -3.13 -8.69 4.80
C ALA A 69 -4.55 -9.26 4.90
N LEU A 70 -4.80 -10.44 4.32
CA LEU A 70 -6.16 -10.93 4.13
C LEU A 70 -6.77 -11.45 5.44
N GLU A 71 -5.95 -12.02 6.31
CA GLU A 71 -6.36 -12.67 7.54
C GLU A 71 -6.64 -11.65 8.66
N SER A 72 -5.85 -10.58 8.71
CA SER A 72 -6.02 -9.48 9.68
C SER A 72 -6.83 -8.29 9.15
N ASP A 73 -7.16 -8.27 7.86
CA ASP A 73 -7.86 -7.19 7.15
C ASP A 73 -7.16 -5.81 7.26
N ILE A 74 -5.85 -5.80 7.52
CA ILE A 74 -5.09 -4.54 7.65
C ILE A 74 -4.43 -4.12 6.35
N LEU A 75 -4.32 -2.81 6.15
CA LEU A 75 -3.53 -2.20 5.07
C LEU A 75 -2.19 -1.71 5.60
N PHE A 76 -1.12 -2.00 4.86
CA PHE A 76 0.22 -1.55 5.17
C PHE A 76 0.97 -1.17 3.90
N THR A 77 2.15 -0.57 4.07
CA THR A 77 3.01 -0.15 2.96
C THR A 77 4.16 -1.12 2.79
N ALA A 78 4.44 -1.49 1.54
CA ALA A 78 5.66 -2.20 1.17
C ALA A 78 6.43 -1.39 0.12
N ILE A 79 7.76 -1.42 0.19
CA ILE A 79 8.67 -0.75 -0.72
C ILE A 79 9.62 -1.80 -1.28
N MET A 80 9.61 -1.97 -2.60
CA MET A 80 10.48 -2.92 -3.29
C MET A 80 11.54 -2.20 -4.12
N ASP A 81 12.80 -2.60 -4.01
CA ASP A 81 13.93 -2.08 -4.80
C ASP A 81 14.21 -2.87 -6.11
N LYS A 82 15.28 -2.53 -6.85
CA LYS A 82 15.61 -3.19 -8.15
C LYS A 82 16.05 -4.63 -8.00
N SER A 83 16.62 -4.92 -6.84
CA SER A 83 17.09 -6.23 -6.44
C SER A 83 15.95 -7.07 -5.86
N LYS A 84 14.71 -6.55 -5.87
CA LYS A 84 13.51 -7.16 -5.29
C LYS A 84 13.61 -7.33 -3.77
N ASN A 85 14.44 -6.56 -3.08
CA ASN A 85 14.38 -6.49 -1.62
C ASN A 85 13.13 -5.72 -1.23
N ILE A 86 12.45 -6.17 -0.17
CA ILE A 86 11.21 -5.58 0.30
C ILE A 86 11.42 -5.07 1.72
N ILE A 87 11.12 -3.80 1.93
CA ILE A 87 10.97 -3.17 3.24
C ILE A 87 9.48 -2.90 3.43
N GLU A 88 8.91 -3.24 4.57
CA GLU A 88 7.51 -3.04 4.86
C GLU A 88 7.30 -2.67 6.33
N ASN A 89 6.09 -2.19 6.65
CA ASN A 89 5.69 -1.84 8.01
C ASN A 89 4.53 -2.73 8.54
N TYR A 90 4.38 -3.95 8.03
CA TYR A 90 3.35 -4.92 8.41
C TYR A 90 3.34 -5.24 9.92
N PRO A 91 4.45 -5.62 10.59
CA PRO A 91 4.42 -5.88 12.03
C PRO A 91 3.98 -4.67 12.85
N GLU A 92 4.43 -3.47 12.46
CA GLU A 92 4.04 -2.21 13.09
C GLU A 92 2.54 -1.96 12.91
N MET A 93 2.02 -2.06 11.68
CA MET A 93 0.59 -1.87 11.38
C MET A 93 -0.28 -2.89 12.10
N LEU A 94 0.17 -4.14 12.22
CA LEU A 94 -0.52 -5.19 12.96
C LEU A 94 -0.61 -4.85 14.45
N LEU A 95 0.49 -4.38 15.05
CA LEU A 95 0.51 -3.94 16.43
C LEU A 95 -0.36 -2.70 16.66
N MET A 96 -0.29 -1.70 15.78
CA MET A 96 -1.15 -0.51 15.87
C MET A 96 -2.63 -0.85 15.73
N ASN A 97 -2.98 -1.85 14.92
CA ASN A 97 -4.34 -2.37 14.84
C ASN A 97 -4.79 -3.04 16.16
N LYS A 98 -3.88 -3.76 16.85
CA LYS A 98 -4.16 -4.29 18.21
C LYS A 98 -4.47 -3.14 19.17
N PHE A 99 -3.68 -2.08 19.18
CA PHE A 99 -3.97 -0.88 19.99
C PHE A 99 -5.34 -0.27 19.62
N ALA A 100 -5.61 -0.07 18.32
CA ALA A 100 -6.85 0.52 17.85
C ALA A 100 -8.07 -0.30 18.28
N SER A 101 -7.98 -1.63 18.28
CA SER A 101 -9.07 -2.52 18.70
C SER A 101 -9.50 -2.29 20.16
N VAL A 102 -8.56 -1.97 21.06
CA VAL A 102 -8.85 -1.67 22.47
C VAL A 102 -9.68 -0.40 22.59
N PHE A 103 -9.29 0.67 21.87
CA PHE A 103 -10.03 1.94 21.88
C PHE A 103 -11.35 1.85 21.14
N ASN A 104 -11.40 1.16 20.00
CA ASN A 104 -12.62 0.98 19.21
C ASN A 104 -13.70 0.26 20.02
N LYS A 105 -13.34 -0.76 20.81
CA LYS A 105 -14.31 -1.42 21.69
C LYS A 105 -14.93 -0.45 22.70
N VAL A 106 -14.11 0.41 23.32
CA VAL A 106 -14.61 1.42 24.27
C VAL A 106 -15.52 2.45 23.57
N ILE A 107 -15.18 2.86 22.35
CA ILE A 107 -15.98 3.78 21.53
C ILE A 107 -17.34 3.15 21.19
N GLU A 108 -17.34 1.90 20.75
CA GLU A 108 -18.56 1.15 20.40
C GLU A 108 -19.47 0.92 21.62
N ASP A 109 -18.89 0.63 22.80
CA ASP A 109 -19.63 0.50 24.06
C ASP A 109 -20.34 1.81 24.48
N GLN A 110 -19.86 2.96 23.99
CA GLN A 110 -20.50 4.27 24.17
C GLN A 110 -21.53 4.59 23.07
N GLY A 111 -21.77 3.67 22.12
CA GLY A 111 -22.70 3.86 21.01
C GLY A 111 -22.21 4.84 19.95
N LEU A 112 -20.90 5.11 19.89
CA LEU A 112 -20.31 6.00 18.90
C LEU A 112 -19.88 5.23 17.66
N ASP A 113 -20.28 5.73 16.49
CA ASP A 113 -19.81 5.21 15.20
C ASP A 113 -18.51 5.92 14.80
N ALA A 114 -17.40 5.43 15.34
CA ALA A 114 -16.06 5.99 15.11
C ALA A 114 -14.99 4.89 14.98
N SER A 115 -13.79 5.29 14.60
CA SER A 115 -12.62 4.43 14.56
C SER A 115 -11.39 5.17 15.06
N SER A 116 -10.48 4.46 15.70
CA SER A 116 -9.23 5.00 16.21
C SER A 116 -8.08 4.71 15.26
N TRP A 117 -7.20 5.70 15.14
CA TRP A 117 -5.89 5.58 14.51
C TRP A 117 -4.82 5.84 15.58
N ILE A 118 -3.83 4.97 15.66
CA ILE A 118 -2.83 4.99 16.72
C ILE A 118 -1.50 5.42 16.11
N ASN A 119 -0.89 6.43 16.71
CA ASN A 119 0.50 6.79 16.46
C ASN A 119 1.24 6.75 17.80
N SER A 120 2.43 6.16 17.81
CA SER A 120 3.31 6.15 18.99
C SER A 120 4.62 6.84 18.66
N TYR A 121 5.13 7.60 19.63
CA TYR A 121 6.47 8.17 19.57
C TYR A 121 7.34 7.39 20.54
N THR A 122 8.37 6.73 20.02
CA THR A 122 9.32 5.96 20.83
C THR A 122 10.67 6.66 20.84
N GLU A 123 11.32 6.69 22.00
CA GLU A 123 12.70 7.21 22.13
C GLU A 123 13.74 6.21 21.60
N GLN A 124 13.38 4.92 21.56
CA GLN A 124 14.25 3.83 21.15
C GLN A 124 13.75 3.17 19.86
N SER A 125 14.71 2.87 18.98
CA SER A 125 14.51 2.04 17.80
C SER A 125 14.72 0.58 18.19
N PHE A 126 13.72 -0.26 17.92
CA PHE A 126 13.80 -1.72 18.09
C PHE A 126 12.88 -2.40 17.08
N ASP A 127 13.15 -3.67 16.78
CA ASP A 127 12.36 -4.42 15.80
C ASP A 127 11.01 -4.84 16.41
N ILE A 128 9.93 -4.50 15.70
CA ILE A 128 8.57 -4.93 16.02
C ILE A 128 8.30 -6.24 15.28
N THR A 129 7.80 -7.24 15.99
CA THR A 129 7.46 -8.57 15.45
C THR A 129 5.94 -8.75 15.40
N THR A 130 5.46 -9.66 14.55
CA THR A 130 4.02 -9.88 14.32
C THR A 130 3.29 -10.42 15.56
N ASP A 131 4.00 -11.20 16.38
CA ASP A 131 3.52 -11.78 17.64
C ASP A 131 3.58 -10.81 18.84
N MET A 132 4.27 -9.67 18.70
CA MET A 132 4.44 -8.69 19.78
C MET A 132 3.09 -8.24 20.37
N THR A 133 3.02 -8.23 21.70
CA THR A 133 1.88 -7.73 22.46
C THR A 133 2.01 -6.23 22.75
N ILE A 134 0.90 -5.60 23.14
CA ILE A 134 0.87 -4.19 23.56
C ILE A 134 1.79 -3.95 24.77
N ASP A 135 1.76 -4.84 25.77
CA ASP A 135 2.54 -4.70 26.99
C ASP A 135 4.04 -4.81 26.71
N GLU A 136 4.45 -5.80 25.89
CA GLU A 136 5.84 -5.95 25.47
C GLU A 136 6.34 -4.73 24.70
N TYR A 137 5.48 -4.15 23.84
CA TYR A 137 5.82 -2.93 23.11
C TYR A 137 6.04 -1.75 24.05
N ILE A 138 5.12 -1.52 25.00
CA ILE A 138 5.22 -0.42 25.98
C ILE A 138 6.51 -0.55 26.81
N GLU A 139 6.82 -1.76 27.27
CA GLU A 139 8.03 -2.04 28.06
C GLU A 139 9.31 -1.77 27.25
N LYS A 140 9.39 -2.28 26.02
CA LYS A 140 10.58 -2.13 25.16
C LYS A 140 10.78 -0.71 24.66
N SER A 141 9.69 -0.07 24.24
CA SER A 141 9.73 1.27 23.64
C SER A 141 10.10 2.36 24.64
N LYS A 142 9.81 2.15 25.93
CA LYS A 142 9.78 3.20 26.94
C LYS A 142 8.96 4.40 26.46
N THR A 143 7.81 4.11 25.84
CA THR A 143 6.92 5.15 25.29
C THR A 143 6.43 6.07 26.40
N ASP A 144 6.68 7.37 26.28
CA ASP A 144 6.18 8.37 27.23
C ASP A 144 4.68 8.63 27.06
N TYR A 145 4.19 8.62 25.82
CA TYR A 145 2.79 8.84 25.49
C TYR A 145 2.39 8.15 24.18
N ILE A 146 1.13 7.71 24.13
CA ILE A 146 0.49 7.18 22.92
C ILE A 146 -0.48 8.24 22.41
N PHE A 147 -0.42 8.53 21.11
CA PHE A 147 -1.36 9.42 20.45
C PHE A 147 -2.48 8.60 19.80
N VAL A 148 -3.73 8.92 20.14
CA VAL A 148 -4.93 8.27 19.60
C VAL A 148 -5.77 9.32 18.90
N GLU A 149 -5.91 9.19 17.59
CA GLU A 149 -6.85 9.98 16.81
C GLU A 149 -8.16 9.19 16.67
N ILE A 150 -9.28 9.82 17.00
CA ILE A 150 -10.61 9.20 16.85
C ILE A 150 -11.35 9.91 15.71
N VAL A 151 -11.73 9.14 14.70
CA VAL A 151 -12.42 9.62 13.50
C VAL A 151 -13.87 9.14 13.53
N MET A 152 -14.80 10.08 13.62
CA MET A 152 -16.23 9.81 13.50
C MET A 152 -16.58 9.43 12.07
N LYS A 153 -17.22 8.28 11.85
CA LYS A 153 -17.58 7.79 10.51
C LYS A 153 -18.65 8.65 9.83
N ASN A 154 -19.53 9.28 10.62
CA ASN A 154 -20.62 10.14 10.13
C ASN A 154 -20.37 11.65 10.34
N GLY A 155 -19.13 12.05 10.61
CA GLY A 155 -18.75 13.46 10.62
C GLY A 155 -18.19 13.87 9.27
N ASP A 156 -18.75 14.90 8.63
CA ASP A 156 -18.15 15.53 7.45
C ASP A 156 -16.79 16.15 7.83
N ARG A 157 -15.70 15.37 7.83
CA ARG A 157 -14.33 15.87 7.71
C ARG A 157 -13.48 14.97 6.83
N TYR A 158 -13.13 15.55 5.69
CA TYR A 158 -12.20 15.07 4.68
C TYR A 158 -10.80 14.82 5.27
N TYR A 159 -10.42 13.55 5.39
CA TYR A 159 -9.04 13.10 5.16
C TYR A 159 -9.06 11.74 4.46
N SER A 160 -9.72 11.68 3.29
CA SER A 160 -9.35 10.65 2.33
C SER A 160 -8.07 11.11 1.62
N ARG A 161 -6.92 10.50 1.91
CA ARG A 161 -5.94 10.31 0.84
C ARG A 161 -6.67 9.44 -0.18
N LYS A 162 -7.35 10.12 -1.12
CA LYS A 162 -8.07 9.50 -2.21
C LYS A 162 -6.99 8.75 -2.98
N ILE A 163 -6.85 7.44 -2.74
CA ILE A 163 -6.12 6.57 -3.65
C ILE A 163 -6.96 6.62 -4.92
N LYS A 164 -6.60 7.53 -5.82
CA LYS A 164 -7.18 7.61 -7.15
C LYS A 164 -6.87 6.28 -7.79
N LYS A 165 -7.88 5.43 -7.90
CA LYS A 165 -7.90 4.26 -8.78
C LYS A 165 -8.04 4.77 -10.22
N ASP A 166 -7.14 5.65 -10.67
CA ASP A 166 -7.12 6.17 -12.04
C ASP A 166 -6.33 5.19 -12.92
N CYS A 167 -6.92 4.02 -13.14
CA CYS A 167 -6.74 3.31 -14.41
C CYS A 167 -7.87 3.75 -15.33
N THR A 168 -7.83 4.98 -15.83
CA THR A 168 -8.65 5.39 -16.97
C THR A 168 -7.88 6.39 -17.83
N THR A 169 -7.52 5.88 -19.01
CA THR A 169 -7.29 6.57 -20.27
C THR A 169 -8.00 7.92 -20.38
N ASN A 170 -7.26 8.98 -20.72
CA ASN A 170 -7.48 9.71 -21.96
C ASN A 170 -6.33 10.70 -22.24
N LEU A 171 -5.61 10.40 -23.33
CA LEU A 171 -5.09 11.42 -24.23
C LEU A 171 -6.23 12.36 -24.63
N GLN A 172 -6.02 13.67 -24.48
CA GLN A 172 -6.46 14.65 -25.47
C GLN A 172 -5.63 15.94 -25.34
N SER A 173 -4.78 16.13 -26.36
CA SER A 173 -4.34 17.38 -27.01
C SER A 173 -4.76 18.72 -26.38
N VAL A 174 -3.78 19.61 -26.13
CA VAL A 174 -3.27 20.60 -27.11
C VAL A 174 -1.76 20.69 -26.96
#